data_AF-A0A2T0TW32-F1
#
_entry.id   AF-A0A2T0TW32-F1
#
_cell.length_a   1.000
_cell.length_b   1.000
_cell.length_c   1.000
_cell.angle_alpha   90.00
_cell.angle_beta   90.00
_cell.angle_gamma   90.00
#
_symmetry.space_group_name_H-M   'P 1'
#
loop_
_entity.id
_entity.type
_entity.pdbx_description
1 polymer ?
#
loop_
_entity_poly.entity_id
_entity_poly.type
_entity_poly.pdbx_seq_one_letter_code
_entity_poly.pdbx_strand_id
1 'polypeptide(L)'
;METIEQNYINVPLIEPKLKHPTIFRVFDGLAGGESLTIHNDHDPKPVYYQLLGERGDVFIWEYLEEGPEWWDVRITKKGENDKETVGEIAAKDLRKAEVFKKYGIDFCCGGKKTLAQVCNEKNIDVTKVETELQQVNSVAKASAVSYNDWNIDFLADYIINTHHSYVRKYIPEINSYALKVAQVHGAEHPELIEISTIIGTIKDELLDHCEDEEKGIFSYVKEIVAAKNQQKTLVTPSRTLASQIDELEHEHDTVGRLLDRIRELSQGYAIPADACTSYKLLYKMIQEFEDDLHIHIHLENNILFPKAAEMEKSLTA
;
A
#
# COMPACT_ATOMS: atom_id res chain seq x y z
N MET A 1 9.90 -39.35 -26.71
CA MET A 1 10.77 -38.17 -26.53
C MET A 1 9.84 -37.00 -26.35
N GLU A 2 9.69 -36.54 -25.11
CA GLU A 2 8.78 -35.45 -24.74
C GLU A 2 9.34 -34.14 -25.30
N THR A 3 8.66 -33.54 -26.28
CA THR A 3 8.94 -32.18 -26.70
C THR A 3 8.26 -31.22 -25.72
N ILE A 4 8.91 -30.98 -24.58
CA ILE A 4 8.73 -29.76 -23.80
C ILE A 4 9.53 -28.68 -24.53
N GLU A 5 8.93 -28.09 -25.56
CA GLU A 5 9.46 -26.85 -26.13
C GLU A 5 8.83 -25.69 -25.35
N GLN A 6 9.67 -24.84 -24.74
CA GLN A 6 9.29 -23.53 -24.19
C GLN A 6 8.01 -23.50 -23.35
N ASN A 7 7.98 -24.16 -22.18
CA ASN A 7 6.86 -24.12 -21.25
C ASN A 7 5.49 -24.30 -21.92
N TYR A 8 5.42 -25.16 -22.93
CA TYR A 8 4.18 -25.54 -23.60
C TYR A 8 3.97 -27.05 -23.45
N ILE A 9 2.78 -27.45 -23.02
CA ILE A 9 2.41 -28.84 -22.80
C ILE A 9 1.21 -29.18 -23.69
N ASN A 10 1.45 -30.05 -24.68
CA ASN A 10 0.38 -30.71 -25.41
C ASN A 10 -0.16 -31.88 -24.58
N VAL A 11 -1.25 -31.63 -23.85
CA VAL A 11 -1.82 -32.55 -22.85
C VAL A 11 -2.36 -33.86 -23.47
N PRO A 12 -3.02 -33.87 -24.64
CA PRO A 12 -3.45 -35.10 -25.30
C PRO A 12 -2.35 -36.11 -25.60
N LEU A 13 -1.10 -35.66 -25.77
CA LEU A 13 0.05 -36.54 -26.03
C LEU A 13 0.61 -37.23 -24.77
N ILE A 14 0.11 -36.88 -23.58
CA ILE A 14 0.56 -37.43 -22.29
C ILE A 14 -0.39 -38.54 -21.83
N GLU A 15 0.17 -39.62 -21.29
CA GLU A 15 -0.62 -40.70 -20.69
C GLU A 15 -1.59 -40.17 -19.63
N PRO A 16 -2.86 -40.64 -19.58
CA PRO A 16 -3.89 -40.06 -18.70
C PRO A 16 -3.50 -39.92 -17.23
N LYS A 17 -2.75 -40.87 -16.69
CA LYS A 17 -2.29 -40.85 -15.29
C LYS A 17 -1.16 -39.85 -15.01
N LEU A 18 -0.47 -39.41 -16.06
CA LEU A 18 0.68 -38.51 -15.99
C LEU A 18 0.35 -37.06 -16.38
N LYS A 19 -0.86 -36.79 -16.92
CA LYS A 19 -1.29 -35.44 -17.32
C LYS A 19 -1.11 -34.39 -16.21
N HIS A 20 -1.82 -34.56 -15.09
CA HIS A 20 -1.77 -33.59 -13.98
C HIS A 20 -0.39 -33.55 -13.29
N PRO A 21 0.27 -34.69 -12.96
CA PRO A 21 1.62 -34.67 -12.39
C PRO A 21 2.63 -33.92 -13.25
N THR A 22 2.57 -34.05 -14.58
CA THR A 22 3.47 -33.32 -15.49
C THR A 22 3.20 -31.83 -15.48
N ILE A 23 1.93 -31.40 -15.56
CA ILE A 23 1.56 -29.98 -15.48
C ILE A 23 2.06 -29.39 -14.16
N PHE A 24 1.85 -30.08 -13.04
CA PHE A 24 2.23 -29.59 -11.71
C PHE A 24 3.74 -29.54 -11.54
N ARG A 25 4.47 -30.57 -12.01
CA ARG A 25 5.94 -30.58 -11.99
C ARG A 25 6.52 -29.41 -12.77
N VAL A 26 5.96 -29.09 -13.94
CA VAL A 26 6.43 -27.96 -14.75
C VAL A 26 6.08 -26.65 -14.06
N PHE A 27 4.85 -26.49 -13.56
CA PHE A 27 4.42 -25.32 -12.79
C PHE A 27 5.28 -25.07 -11.54
N ASP A 28 5.58 -26.11 -10.77
CA ASP A 28 6.39 -26.01 -9.55
C ASP A 28 7.82 -25.54 -9.86
N GLY A 29 8.34 -25.90 -11.04
CA GLY A 29 9.65 -25.49 -11.55
C GLY A 29 9.71 -24.06 -12.08
N LEU A 30 8.57 -23.38 -12.29
CA LEU A 30 8.55 -21.99 -12.75
C LEU A 30 9.10 -21.04 -11.66
N ALA A 31 9.83 -20.02 -12.09
CA ALA A 31 10.09 -18.85 -11.26
C ALA A 31 8.85 -17.94 -11.20
N GLY A 32 8.84 -17.01 -10.24
CA GLY A 32 7.80 -16.01 -10.12
C GLY A 32 7.69 -15.15 -11.39
N GLY A 33 6.47 -15.01 -11.94
CA GLY A 33 6.20 -14.30 -13.18
C GLY A 33 6.39 -15.12 -14.46
N GLU A 34 6.91 -16.34 -14.37
CA GLU A 34 6.99 -17.24 -15.53
C GLU A 34 5.65 -17.95 -15.78
N SER A 35 5.43 -18.33 -17.04
CA SER A 35 4.19 -18.96 -17.48
C SER A 35 4.43 -20.32 -18.13
N LEU A 36 3.41 -21.17 -18.00
CA LEU A 36 3.22 -22.44 -18.68
C LEU A 36 1.94 -22.36 -19.50
N THR A 37 1.97 -22.75 -20.78
CA THR A 37 0.77 -22.94 -21.60
C THR A 37 0.43 -24.42 -21.68
N ILE A 38 -0.82 -24.77 -21.39
CA ILE A 38 -1.37 -26.12 -21.63
C ILE A 38 -2.30 -26.06 -22.85
N HIS A 39 -2.18 -27.04 -23.73
CA HIS A 39 -3.07 -27.27 -24.87
C HIS A 39 -3.82 -28.57 -24.67
N ASN A 40 -5.15 -28.52 -24.66
CA ASN A 40 -6.00 -29.65 -24.30
C ASN A 40 -7.21 -29.80 -25.23
N ASP A 41 -7.69 -31.03 -25.37
CA ASP A 41 -8.84 -31.40 -26.21
C ASP A 41 -10.21 -31.19 -25.50
N HIS A 42 -10.20 -30.61 -24.30
CA HIS A 42 -11.38 -30.26 -23.51
C HIS A 42 -11.02 -29.19 -22.48
N ASP A 43 -12.05 -28.56 -21.90
CA ASP A 43 -11.89 -27.57 -20.84
C ASP A 43 -11.09 -28.14 -19.64
N PRO A 44 -9.90 -27.60 -19.33
CA PRO A 44 -9.03 -28.10 -18.27
C PRO A 44 -9.43 -27.61 -16.86
N LYS A 45 -10.67 -27.17 -16.62
CA LYS A 45 -11.22 -26.84 -15.28
C LYS A 45 -10.84 -27.82 -14.15
N PRO A 46 -10.83 -29.16 -14.33
CA PRO A 46 -10.39 -30.07 -13.27
C PRO A 46 -8.94 -29.84 -12.83
N VAL A 47 -8.06 -29.50 -13.76
CA VAL A 47 -6.65 -29.15 -13.49
C VAL A 47 -6.59 -27.88 -12.67
N TYR A 48 -7.38 -26.86 -13.03
CA TYR A 48 -7.47 -25.60 -12.28
C TYR A 48 -7.81 -25.84 -10.80
N TYR A 49 -8.91 -26.57 -10.53
CA TYR A 49 -9.35 -26.81 -9.15
C TYR A 49 -8.35 -27.64 -8.35
N GLN A 50 -7.70 -28.61 -8.98
CA GLN A 50 -6.70 -29.41 -8.29
C GLN A 50 -5.43 -28.60 -7.99
N LEU A 51 -4.97 -27.79 -8.95
CA LEU A 51 -3.82 -26.92 -8.74
C LEU A 51 -4.09 -25.90 -7.62
N LEU A 52 -5.28 -25.28 -7.62
CA LEU A 52 -5.73 -24.38 -6.56
C LEU A 52 -5.78 -25.08 -5.19
N GLY A 53 -6.31 -26.31 -5.14
CA GLY A 53 -6.42 -27.08 -3.90
C GLY A 53 -5.07 -27.48 -3.30
N GLU A 54 -4.07 -27.78 -4.14
CA GLU A 54 -2.76 -28.24 -3.66
C GLU A 54 -1.72 -27.12 -3.48
N ARG A 55 -1.84 -26.01 -4.22
CA ARG A 55 -0.85 -24.91 -4.21
C ARG A 55 -1.40 -23.59 -3.68
N GLY A 56 -2.72 -23.47 -3.51
CA GLY A 56 -3.38 -22.24 -3.13
C GLY A 56 -3.44 -21.24 -4.27
N ASP A 57 -3.79 -19.99 -3.94
CA ASP A 57 -3.96 -18.90 -4.91
C ASP A 57 -2.61 -18.27 -5.32
N VAL A 58 -1.72 -19.10 -5.90
CA VAL A 58 -0.34 -18.75 -6.27
C VAL A 58 -0.13 -18.71 -7.79
N PHE A 59 -1.20 -18.62 -8.57
CA PHE A 59 -1.13 -18.56 -10.02
C PHE A 59 -2.28 -17.75 -10.62
N ILE A 60 -2.07 -17.28 -11.84
CA ILE A 60 -3.08 -16.65 -12.69
C ILE A 60 -3.47 -17.66 -13.78
N TRP A 61 -4.76 -17.74 -14.09
CA TRP A 61 -5.33 -18.67 -15.06
C TRP A 61 -6.01 -17.89 -16.19
N GLU A 62 -5.43 -17.94 -17.39
CA GLU A 62 -5.89 -17.19 -18.56
C GLU A 62 -6.22 -18.15 -19.70
N TYR A 63 -7.46 -18.10 -20.21
CA TYR A 63 -7.79 -18.79 -21.45
C TYR A 63 -7.25 -18.00 -22.65
N LEU A 64 -6.45 -18.66 -23.47
CA LEU A 64 -5.98 -18.16 -24.76
C LEU A 64 -6.91 -18.60 -25.89
N GLU A 65 -7.51 -19.80 -25.76
CA GLU A 65 -8.52 -20.35 -26.66
C GLU A 65 -9.58 -21.13 -25.87
N GLU A 66 -10.86 -20.91 -26.19
CA GLU A 66 -12.02 -21.52 -25.51
C GLU A 66 -12.90 -22.32 -26.47
N GLY A 67 -12.40 -23.46 -26.95
CA GLY A 67 -13.18 -24.48 -27.62
C GLY A 67 -13.87 -24.07 -28.93
N PRO A 68 -14.69 -24.97 -29.51
CA PRO A 68 -15.06 -26.29 -28.99
C PRO A 68 -14.03 -27.40 -29.25
N GLU A 69 -13.05 -27.18 -30.13
CA GLU A 69 -12.07 -28.21 -30.51
C GLU A 69 -10.82 -28.19 -29.62
N TRP A 70 -10.32 -27.01 -29.27
CA TRP A 70 -9.09 -26.85 -28.50
C TRP A 70 -9.24 -25.85 -27.36
N TRP A 71 -8.49 -26.10 -26.30
CA TRP A 71 -8.44 -25.27 -25.11
C TRP A 71 -7.00 -24.98 -24.77
N ASP A 72 -6.59 -23.75 -25.04
CA ASP A 72 -5.27 -23.26 -24.67
C ASP A 72 -5.40 -22.39 -23.42
N VAL A 73 -4.65 -22.74 -22.39
CA VAL A 73 -4.64 -22.01 -21.12
C VAL A 73 -3.20 -21.65 -20.77
N ARG A 74 -2.98 -20.37 -20.47
CA ARG A 74 -1.76 -19.88 -19.84
C ARG A 74 -1.93 -19.87 -18.32
N ILE A 75 -0.99 -20.53 -17.65
CA ILE A 75 -0.87 -20.61 -16.19
C ILE A 75 0.39 -19.83 -15.82
N THR A 76 0.23 -18.67 -15.22
CA THR A 76 1.37 -17.83 -14.78
C THR A 76 1.58 -18.00 -13.29
N LYS A 77 2.78 -18.39 -12.85
CA LYS A 77 3.09 -18.49 -11.43
C LYS A 77 3.24 -17.11 -10.84
N LYS A 78 2.49 -16.82 -9.79
CA LYS A 78 2.54 -15.53 -9.11
C LYS A 78 3.96 -15.28 -8.57
N GLY A 79 4.52 -14.12 -8.86
CA GLY A 79 5.83 -13.70 -8.36
C GLY A 79 5.80 -13.33 -6.89
N GLU A 80 6.97 -13.05 -6.29
CA GLU A 80 6.99 -12.40 -4.97
C GLU A 80 6.20 -11.09 -5.00
N ASN A 81 6.25 -10.36 -6.11
CA ASN A 81 5.47 -9.13 -6.35
C ASN A 81 3.95 -9.33 -6.48
N ASP A 82 3.47 -10.58 -6.59
CA ASP A 82 2.03 -10.90 -6.59
C ASP A 82 1.53 -11.31 -5.20
N LYS A 83 2.41 -11.28 -4.18
CA LYS A 83 1.98 -11.34 -2.78
C LYS A 83 1.50 -9.96 -2.36
N GLU A 84 0.53 -9.94 -1.46
CA GLU A 84 -0.02 -8.69 -0.93
C GLU A 84 1.09 -7.78 -0.39
N THR A 85 1.03 -6.53 -0.79
CA THR A 85 1.94 -5.50 -0.28
C THR A 85 1.53 -5.10 1.15
N VAL A 86 2.45 -4.49 1.90
CA VAL A 86 2.11 -4.01 3.25
C VAL A 86 1.01 -2.94 3.22
N GLY A 87 0.96 -2.14 2.15
CA GLY A 87 -0.12 -1.20 1.88
C GLY A 87 -1.45 -1.91 1.65
N GLU A 88 -1.49 -2.94 0.81
CA GLU A 88 -2.71 -3.73 0.57
C GLU A 88 -3.22 -4.42 1.85
N ILE A 89 -2.30 -4.94 2.67
CA ILE A 89 -2.64 -5.55 3.96
C ILE A 89 -3.28 -4.53 4.90
N ALA A 90 -2.72 -3.32 4.98
CA ALA A 90 -3.28 -2.23 5.80
C ALA A 90 -4.62 -1.72 5.26
N ALA A 91 -4.77 -1.62 3.93
CA ALA A 91 -6.00 -1.16 3.29
C ALA A 91 -7.18 -2.12 3.51
N LYS A 92 -6.90 -3.43 3.61
CA LYS A 92 -7.90 -4.46 3.98
C LYS A 92 -8.27 -4.44 5.45
N ASP A 93 -7.33 -4.12 6.33
CA ASP A 93 -7.56 -4.05 7.77
C ASP A 93 -6.59 -3.08 8.44
N LEU A 94 -7.04 -1.83 8.64
CA LEU A 94 -6.22 -0.76 9.20
C LEU A 94 -5.67 -1.11 10.60
N ARG A 95 -6.30 -2.03 11.34
CA ARG A 95 -5.81 -2.46 12.66
C ARG A 95 -4.45 -3.15 12.58
N LYS A 96 -4.08 -3.67 11.41
CA LYS A 96 -2.76 -4.25 11.16
C LYS A 96 -1.66 -3.20 11.07
N ALA A 97 -2.00 -1.93 10.88
CA ALA A 97 -1.04 -0.81 10.94
C ALA A 97 -0.29 -0.76 12.27
N GLU A 98 -0.95 -1.09 13.39
CA GLU A 98 -0.29 -1.15 14.71
C GLU A 98 0.81 -2.20 14.77
N VAL A 99 0.64 -3.32 14.07
CA VAL A 99 1.69 -4.34 13.94
C VAL A 99 2.84 -3.77 13.13
N PHE A 100 2.57 -3.15 11.98
CA PHE A 100 3.62 -2.54 11.16
C PHE A 100 4.42 -1.48 11.94
N LYS A 101 3.73 -0.58 12.65
CA LYS A 101 4.33 0.45 13.50
C LYS A 101 5.21 -0.14 14.59
N LYS A 102 4.79 -1.22 15.26
CA LYS A 102 5.59 -1.94 16.27
C LYS A 102 6.94 -2.43 15.71
N TYR A 103 6.96 -2.83 14.45
CA TYR A 103 8.15 -3.31 13.75
C TYR A 103 8.88 -2.20 12.96
N GLY A 104 8.40 -0.96 13.00
CA GLY A 104 8.92 0.14 12.19
C GLY A 104 8.79 -0.11 10.69
N ILE A 105 7.77 -0.85 10.27
CA ILE A 105 7.44 -1.12 8.87
C ILE A 105 6.61 0.06 8.35
N ASP A 106 7.11 0.72 7.32
CA ASP A 106 6.42 1.81 6.63
C ASP A 106 5.40 1.23 5.64
N PHE A 107 4.12 1.34 6.00
CA PHE A 107 3.00 0.87 5.19
C PHE A 107 2.29 1.98 4.41
N CYS A 108 2.67 3.25 4.62
CA CYS A 108 2.06 4.39 3.95
C CYS A 108 2.82 4.74 2.68
N CYS A 109 4.10 5.13 2.79
CA CYS A 109 4.94 5.49 1.64
C CYS A 109 5.63 4.26 1.03
N GLY A 110 6.22 3.42 1.89
CA GLY A 110 6.77 2.10 1.55
C GLY A 110 5.73 1.02 1.22
N GLY A 111 4.45 1.41 1.12
CA GLY A 111 3.27 0.55 0.97
C GLY A 111 3.34 -0.45 -0.19
N LYS A 112 4.08 -0.12 -1.27
CA LYS A 112 4.21 -0.94 -2.49
C LYS A 112 5.08 -2.20 -2.32
N LYS A 113 5.81 -2.33 -1.21
CA LYS A 113 6.65 -3.51 -0.94
C LYS A 113 5.86 -4.62 -0.26
N THR A 114 6.25 -5.87 -0.51
CA THR A 114 5.70 -7.02 0.20
C THR A 114 6.24 -7.11 1.62
N LEU A 115 5.51 -7.79 2.50
CA LEU A 115 5.97 -8.01 3.88
C LEU A 115 7.34 -8.70 3.93
N ALA A 116 7.59 -9.68 3.05
CA ALA A 116 8.86 -10.39 2.98
C ALA A 116 10.02 -9.46 2.58
N GLN A 117 9.80 -8.59 1.59
CA GLN A 117 10.81 -7.62 1.15
C GLN A 117 11.19 -6.66 2.29
N VAL A 118 10.18 -6.04 2.94
CA VAL A 118 10.46 -5.08 4.02
C VAL A 118 11.11 -5.76 5.23
N CYS A 119 10.68 -6.97 5.57
CA CYS A 119 11.29 -7.73 6.67
C CYS A 119 12.76 -8.07 6.37
N ASN A 120 13.08 -8.48 5.14
CA ASN A 120 14.45 -8.77 4.73
C ASN A 120 15.35 -7.52 4.80
N GLU A 121 14.88 -6.37 4.29
CA GLU A 121 15.62 -5.10 4.34
C GLU A 121 15.91 -4.64 5.78
N LYS A 122 14.95 -4.82 6.70
CA LYS A 122 15.07 -4.41 8.10
C LYS A 122 15.65 -5.50 9.02
N ASN A 123 16.04 -6.66 8.49
CA ASN A 123 16.49 -7.82 9.27
C ASN A 123 15.47 -8.29 10.33
N ILE A 124 14.19 -8.29 9.96
CA ILE A 124 13.06 -8.72 10.80
C ILE A 124 12.65 -10.14 10.41
N ASP A 125 12.31 -10.95 11.41
CA ASP A 125 11.75 -12.29 11.19
C ASP A 125 10.30 -12.18 10.68
N VAL A 126 10.11 -12.40 9.37
CA VAL A 126 8.82 -12.31 8.70
C VAL A 126 7.75 -13.19 9.34
N THR A 127 8.11 -14.39 9.82
CA THR A 127 7.15 -15.33 10.40
C THR A 127 6.56 -14.79 11.71
N LYS A 128 7.33 -14.01 12.48
CA LYS A 128 6.80 -13.34 13.69
C LYS A 128 5.78 -12.28 13.31
N VAL A 129 6.08 -11.46 12.30
CA VAL A 129 5.16 -10.40 11.86
C VAL A 129 3.88 -11.00 11.31
N GLU A 130 3.98 -12.03 10.45
CA GLU A 130 2.82 -12.77 9.93
C GLU A 130 1.95 -13.34 11.04
N THR A 131 2.56 -13.92 12.08
CA THR A 131 1.83 -14.47 13.24
C THR A 131 1.05 -13.38 13.97
N GLU A 132 1.65 -12.23 14.23
CA GLU A 132 0.96 -11.10 14.89
C GLU A 132 -0.16 -10.53 14.02
N LEU A 133 0.05 -10.39 12.71
CA LEU A 133 -0.97 -9.95 11.76
C LEU A 133 -2.19 -10.91 11.73
N GLN A 134 -1.95 -12.22 11.83
CA GLN A 134 -3.02 -13.22 11.90
C GLN A 134 -3.80 -13.14 13.22
N GLN A 135 -3.14 -12.80 14.33
CA GLN A 135 -3.81 -12.64 15.63
C GLN A 135 -4.79 -11.47 15.65
N VAL A 136 -4.50 -10.37 14.95
CA VAL A 136 -5.42 -9.21 14.84
C VAL A 136 -6.78 -9.62 14.25
N ASN A 137 -6.80 -10.55 13.29
CA ASN A 137 -8.04 -11.06 12.69
C ASN A 137 -8.94 -11.80 13.69
N SER A 138 -8.38 -12.38 14.74
CA SER A 138 -9.10 -13.24 15.69
C SER A 138 -9.85 -12.48 16.79
N VAL A 139 -9.48 -11.21 17.05
CA VAL A 139 -9.91 -10.49 18.27
C VAL A 139 -11.10 -9.55 18.05
N ALA A 140 -11.45 -9.15 16.82
CA ALA A 140 -12.67 -8.36 16.60
C ALA A 140 -13.19 -8.47 15.16
N LYS A 141 -14.44 -8.95 14.99
CA LYS A 141 -15.13 -8.95 13.68
C LYS A 141 -15.99 -7.70 13.44
N ALA A 142 -16.08 -6.78 14.40
CA ALA A 142 -17.19 -5.81 14.44
C ALA A 142 -16.84 -4.35 14.11
N SER A 143 -15.59 -3.99 13.80
CA SER A 143 -15.21 -2.57 13.70
C SER A 143 -14.08 -2.20 12.73
N ALA A 144 -13.68 -3.09 11.82
CA ALA A 144 -12.71 -2.70 10.79
C ALA A 144 -13.44 -1.91 9.69
N VAL A 145 -13.08 -0.64 9.52
CA VAL A 145 -13.56 0.17 8.38
C VAL A 145 -12.81 -0.30 7.15
N SER A 146 -13.55 -0.82 6.16
CA SER A 146 -12.99 -1.23 4.88
C SER A 146 -12.96 -0.04 3.93
N TYR A 147 -11.93 0.80 4.04
CA TYR A 147 -11.73 1.95 3.15
C TYR A 147 -11.61 1.52 1.68
N ASN A 148 -11.19 0.27 1.44
CA ASN A 148 -11.16 -0.32 0.11
C ASN A 148 -12.54 -0.45 -0.56
N ASP A 149 -13.64 -0.42 0.19
CA ASP A 149 -14.99 -0.50 -0.38
C ASP A 149 -15.61 0.88 -0.66
N TRP A 150 -14.90 1.96 -0.31
CA TRP A 150 -15.42 3.32 -0.47
C TRP A 150 -15.27 3.82 -1.90
N ASN A 151 -16.24 4.61 -2.35
CA ASN A 151 -16.10 5.37 -3.59
C ASN A 151 -15.01 6.43 -3.40
N ILE A 152 -14.17 6.61 -4.42
CA ILE A 152 -12.98 7.46 -4.33
C ILE A 152 -13.29 8.95 -4.18
N ASP A 153 -14.43 9.42 -4.68
CA ASP A 153 -14.93 10.79 -4.45
C ASP A 153 -15.28 11.02 -2.97
N PHE A 154 -15.97 10.06 -2.35
CA PHE A 154 -16.26 10.09 -0.92
C PHE A 154 -15.00 9.93 -0.07
N LEU A 155 -14.06 9.09 -0.47
CA LEU A 155 -12.78 8.93 0.22
C LEU A 155 -11.98 10.24 0.20
N ALA A 156 -11.93 10.94 -0.94
CA ALA A 156 -11.31 12.26 -1.02
C ALA A 156 -11.99 13.26 -0.05
N ASP A 157 -13.33 13.31 -0.02
CA ASP A 157 -14.05 14.15 0.94
C ASP A 157 -13.73 13.77 2.39
N TYR A 158 -13.63 12.49 2.70
CA TYR A 158 -13.29 12.04 4.05
C TYR A 158 -11.89 12.48 4.46
N ILE A 159 -10.89 12.34 3.58
CA ILE A 159 -9.51 12.77 3.83
C ILE A 159 -9.45 14.27 4.13
N ILE A 160 -10.14 15.10 3.33
CA ILE A 160 -10.22 16.55 3.56
C ILE A 160 -10.82 16.87 4.94
N ASN A 161 -11.98 16.28 5.24
CA ASN A 161 -12.77 16.62 6.42
C ASN A 161 -12.22 16.02 7.72
N THR A 162 -11.40 14.98 7.62
CA THR A 162 -10.80 14.28 8.76
C THR A 162 -9.35 14.68 8.91
N HIS A 163 -8.51 14.30 7.95
CA HIS A 163 -7.05 14.39 8.05
C HIS A 163 -6.55 15.80 7.72
N HIS A 164 -6.93 16.40 6.58
CA HIS A 164 -6.45 17.76 6.25
C HIS A 164 -6.94 18.80 7.26
N SER A 165 -8.17 18.62 7.74
CA SER A 165 -8.73 19.45 8.81
C SER A 165 -8.00 19.27 10.15
N TYR A 166 -7.54 18.05 10.45
CA TYR A 166 -6.68 17.76 11.59
C TYR A 166 -5.31 18.42 11.43
N VAL A 167 -4.67 18.28 10.27
CA VAL A 167 -3.38 18.93 9.92
C VAL A 167 -3.47 20.42 10.14
N ARG A 168 -4.41 21.11 9.47
CA ARG A 168 -4.60 22.56 9.59
C ARG A 168 -4.82 23.05 11.01
N LYS A 169 -5.45 22.22 11.84
CA LYS A 169 -5.72 22.57 13.24
C LYS A 169 -4.49 22.40 14.12
N TYR A 170 -3.81 21.26 14.04
CA TYR A 170 -2.83 20.86 15.06
C TYR A 170 -1.39 21.17 14.66
N ILE A 171 -1.00 21.13 13.38
CA ILE A 171 0.40 21.40 13.02
C ILE A 171 0.89 22.80 13.44
N PRO A 172 0.08 23.89 13.36
CA PRO A 172 0.51 25.20 13.84
C PRO A 172 0.66 25.25 15.37
N GLU A 173 -0.20 24.51 16.10
CA GLU A 173 -0.15 24.42 17.56
C GLU A 173 1.10 23.66 18.00
N ILE A 174 1.37 22.50 17.39
CA ILE A 174 2.58 21.69 17.61
C ILE A 174 3.83 22.52 17.38
N ASN A 175 3.89 23.26 16.26
CA ASN A 175 5.01 24.15 15.98
C ASN A 175 5.21 25.24 17.05
N SER A 176 4.12 25.84 17.55
CA SER A 176 4.18 26.81 18.65
C SER A 176 4.74 26.22 19.94
N TYR A 177 4.35 24.98 20.28
CA TYR A 177 4.91 24.26 21.42
C TYR A 177 6.38 23.90 21.21
N ALA A 178 6.74 23.42 20.02
CA ALA A 178 8.11 23.05 19.67
C ALA A 178 9.07 24.21 19.86
N LEU A 179 8.72 25.39 19.33
CA LEU A 179 9.52 26.61 19.49
C LEU A 179 9.71 26.99 20.96
N LYS A 180 8.64 26.95 21.76
CA LYS A 180 8.71 27.28 23.20
C LYS A 180 9.55 26.29 23.98
N VAL A 181 9.37 25.00 23.73
CA VAL A 181 10.09 23.93 24.43
C VAL A 181 11.57 23.97 24.05
N ALA A 182 11.90 24.15 22.77
CA ALA A 182 13.28 24.34 22.31
C ALA A 182 13.91 25.61 22.90
N GLN A 183 13.18 26.71 23.02
CA GLN A 183 13.69 27.94 23.62
C GLN A 183 14.06 27.75 25.12
N VAL A 184 13.25 27.00 25.86
CA VAL A 184 13.43 26.82 27.31
C VAL A 184 14.43 25.72 27.63
N HIS A 185 14.41 24.61 26.90
CA HIS A 185 15.17 23.41 27.21
C HIS A 185 16.31 23.13 26.23
N GLY A 186 16.42 23.86 25.12
CA GLY A 186 17.39 23.57 24.05
C GLY A 186 18.86 23.70 24.44
N ALA A 187 19.19 24.34 25.57
CA ALA A 187 20.56 24.38 26.07
C ALA A 187 20.97 23.03 26.69
N GLU A 188 20.07 22.40 27.45
CA GLU A 188 20.28 21.09 28.08
C GLU A 188 19.89 19.92 27.17
N HIS A 189 18.94 20.15 26.25
CA HIS A 189 18.34 19.18 25.32
C HIS A 189 18.44 19.72 23.87
N PRO A 190 19.65 19.75 23.28
CA PRO A 190 19.91 20.38 21.99
C PRO A 190 19.12 19.75 20.82
N GLU A 191 18.72 18.49 20.94
CA GLU A 191 17.86 17.81 19.96
C GLU A 191 16.52 18.53 19.75
N LEU A 192 16.02 19.26 20.75
CA LEU A 192 14.77 20.01 20.64
C LEU A 192 14.86 21.18 19.65
N ILE A 193 16.06 21.73 19.44
CA ILE A 193 16.28 22.79 18.46
C ILE A 193 16.13 22.23 17.04
N GLU A 194 16.68 21.04 16.80
CA GLU A 194 16.56 20.35 15.53
C GLU A 194 15.11 19.89 15.28
N ILE A 195 14.47 19.26 16.29
CA ILE A 195 13.05 18.86 16.22
C ILE A 195 12.16 20.07 15.90
N SER A 196 12.37 21.21 16.57
CA SER A 196 11.58 22.41 16.30
C SER A 196 11.79 22.95 14.89
N THR A 197 13.00 22.82 14.33
CA THR A 197 13.28 23.22 12.95
C THR A 197 12.53 22.33 11.97
N ILE A 198 12.61 21.00 12.18
CA ILE A 198 11.95 20.01 11.34
C ILE A 198 10.42 20.18 11.36
N ILE A 199 9.82 20.38 12.54
CA ILE A 199 8.39 20.65 12.67
C ILE A 199 7.98 21.90 11.90
N GLY A 200 8.81 22.94 11.91
CA GLY A 200 8.59 24.14 11.10
C GLY A 200 8.51 23.83 9.60
N THR A 201 9.45 23.03 9.10
CA THR A 201 9.47 22.55 7.71
C THR A 201 8.23 21.72 7.36
N ILE A 202 7.92 20.69 8.16
CA ILE A 202 6.72 19.85 7.97
C ILE A 202 5.46 20.71 7.93
N LYS A 203 5.37 21.71 8.82
CA LYS A 203 4.22 22.61 8.90
C LYS A 203 4.05 23.44 7.62
N ASP A 204 5.14 23.99 7.09
CA ASP A 204 5.08 24.78 5.84
C ASP A 204 4.73 23.86 4.65
N GLU A 205 5.37 22.69 4.56
CA GLU A 205 5.12 21.72 3.47
C GLU A 205 3.68 21.19 3.48
N LEU A 206 3.17 20.69 4.62
CA LEU A 206 1.85 20.06 4.68
C LEU A 206 0.69 21.03 4.48
N LEU A 207 0.83 22.29 4.92
CA LEU A 207 -0.26 23.27 4.76
C LEU A 207 -0.49 23.62 3.29
N ASP A 208 0.59 23.83 2.54
CA ASP A 208 0.54 24.12 1.10
C ASP A 208 0.11 22.87 0.33
N HIS A 209 0.72 21.71 0.65
CA HIS A 209 0.41 20.42 0.02
C HIS A 209 -1.08 20.05 0.12
N CYS A 210 -1.68 20.10 1.31
CA CYS A 210 -3.11 19.79 1.47
C CYS A 210 -4.02 20.75 0.67
N GLU A 211 -3.62 22.01 0.49
CA GLU A 211 -4.39 22.98 -0.31
C GLU A 211 -4.30 22.67 -1.81
N ASP A 212 -3.12 22.27 -2.29
CA ASP A 212 -2.88 21.89 -3.67
C ASP A 212 -3.59 20.59 -4.06
N GLU A 213 -3.60 19.59 -3.17
CA GLU A 213 -4.38 18.37 -3.39
C GLU A 213 -5.88 18.62 -3.47
N GLU A 214 -6.42 19.42 -2.54
CA GLU A 214 -7.84 19.75 -2.49
C GLU A 214 -8.33 20.44 -3.77
N LYS A 215 -7.56 21.42 -4.25
CA LYS A 215 -7.92 22.24 -5.41
C LYS A 215 -7.54 21.60 -6.74
N GLY A 216 -6.51 20.77 -6.74
CA GLY A 216 -6.02 20.08 -7.93
C GLY A 216 -6.52 18.64 -7.98
N ILE A 217 -5.77 17.75 -7.33
CA ILE A 217 -5.87 16.29 -7.51
C ILE A 217 -7.22 15.75 -7.08
N PHE A 218 -7.73 16.11 -5.90
CA PHE A 218 -9.02 15.62 -5.40
C PHE A 218 -10.19 16.17 -6.21
N SER A 219 -10.08 17.40 -6.70
CA SER A 219 -11.06 17.97 -7.63
C SER A 219 -11.07 17.17 -8.95
N TYR A 220 -9.91 16.80 -9.48
CA TYR A 220 -9.81 15.96 -10.67
C TYR A 220 -10.31 14.52 -10.45
N VAL A 221 -10.04 13.92 -9.29
CA VAL A 221 -10.60 12.61 -8.90
C VAL A 221 -12.13 12.63 -8.99
N LYS A 222 -12.78 13.70 -8.51
CA LYS A 222 -14.24 13.85 -8.58
C LYS A 222 -14.73 13.98 -10.03
N GLU A 223 -13.97 14.65 -10.89
CA GLU A 223 -14.28 14.71 -12.34
C GLU A 223 -14.20 13.34 -13.00
N ILE A 224 -13.18 12.53 -12.65
CA ILE A 224 -13.03 11.15 -13.14
C ILE A 224 -14.25 10.30 -12.74
N VAL A 225 -14.67 10.37 -11.47
CA VAL A 225 -15.86 9.66 -10.99
C VAL A 225 -17.13 10.13 -11.71
N ALA A 226 -17.29 11.44 -11.89
CA ALA A 226 -18.43 12.00 -12.60
C ALA A 226 -18.48 11.52 -14.06
N ALA A 227 -17.34 11.46 -14.74
CA ALA A 227 -17.23 10.94 -16.11
C ALA A 227 -17.60 9.45 -16.19
N LYS A 228 -17.10 8.62 -15.26
CA LYS A 228 -17.47 7.20 -15.16
C LYS A 228 -18.98 7.02 -14.99
N ASN A 229 -19.58 7.74 -14.04
CA ASN A 229 -21.01 7.65 -13.75
C ASN A 229 -21.89 8.08 -14.93
N GLN A 230 -21.39 9.03 -15.74
CA GLN A 230 -22.08 9.52 -16.94
C GLN A 230 -21.72 8.73 -18.21
N GLN A 231 -20.86 7.70 -18.11
CA GLN A 231 -20.33 6.93 -19.25
C GLN A 231 -19.71 7.83 -20.33
N LYS A 232 -19.01 8.89 -19.91
CA LYS A 232 -18.33 9.83 -20.80
C LYS A 232 -16.85 9.49 -20.88
N THR A 233 -16.30 9.60 -22.08
CA THR A 233 -14.85 9.59 -22.29
C THR A 233 -14.26 10.86 -21.69
N LEU A 234 -13.19 10.72 -20.92
CA LEU A 234 -12.40 11.86 -20.48
C LEU A 234 -11.54 12.35 -21.64
N VAL A 235 -11.45 13.67 -21.80
CA VAL A 235 -10.44 14.24 -22.70
C VAL A 235 -9.09 13.91 -22.09
N THR A 236 -8.21 13.26 -22.86
CA THR A 236 -6.86 12.91 -22.40
C THR A 236 -6.15 14.18 -21.90
N PRO A 237 -5.82 14.26 -20.60
CA PRO A 237 -5.16 15.44 -20.05
C PRO A 237 -3.73 15.56 -20.60
N SER A 238 -3.16 16.77 -20.54
CA SER A 238 -1.76 17.01 -20.93
C SER A 238 -0.76 16.32 -20.00
N ARG A 239 -1.16 16.10 -18.74
CA ARG A 239 -0.46 15.30 -17.73
C ARG A 239 -1.43 14.26 -17.20
N THR A 240 -1.05 12.98 -17.21
CA THR A 240 -1.86 11.91 -16.60
C THR A 240 -1.88 12.07 -15.09
N LEU A 241 -2.92 11.57 -14.44
CA LEU A 241 -3.00 11.53 -12.98
C LEU A 241 -1.82 10.74 -12.39
N ALA A 242 -1.46 9.61 -13.00
CA ALA A 242 -0.30 8.81 -12.59
C ALA A 242 1.00 9.63 -12.49
N SER A 243 1.26 10.52 -13.47
CA SER A 243 2.47 11.37 -13.45
C SER A 243 2.47 12.43 -12.36
N GLN A 244 1.30 12.81 -11.86
CA GLN A 244 1.16 13.78 -10.76
C GLN A 244 1.21 13.08 -9.41
N ILE A 245 0.64 11.88 -9.31
CA ILE A 245 0.74 11.02 -8.12
C ILE A 245 2.21 10.74 -7.77
N ASP A 246 3.05 10.45 -8.77
CA ASP A 246 4.47 10.23 -8.53
C ASP A 246 5.12 11.45 -7.84
N GLU A 247 4.75 12.69 -8.19
CA GLU A 247 5.28 13.91 -7.54
C GLU A 247 4.80 14.01 -6.08
N LEU A 248 3.51 13.77 -5.82
CA LEU A 248 2.93 13.78 -4.47
C LEU A 248 3.57 12.71 -3.57
N GLU A 249 3.79 11.51 -4.10
CA GLU A 249 4.43 10.43 -3.34
C GLU A 249 5.87 10.80 -2.91
N HIS A 250 6.61 11.57 -3.72
CA HIS A 250 7.94 12.07 -3.34
C HIS A 250 7.87 13.13 -2.22
N GLU A 251 6.82 13.95 -2.21
CA GLU A 251 6.55 14.90 -1.12
C GLU A 251 6.20 14.15 0.17
N HIS A 252 5.33 13.15 0.10
CA HIS A 252 5.00 12.24 1.21
C HIS A 252 6.25 11.55 1.78
N ASP A 253 7.09 11.00 0.92
CA ASP A 253 8.37 10.40 1.27
C ASP A 253 9.29 11.37 2.01
N THR A 254 9.27 12.65 1.63
CA THR A 254 10.08 13.69 2.26
C THR A 254 9.60 13.97 3.67
N VAL A 255 8.29 14.16 3.85
CA VAL A 255 7.69 14.36 5.17
C VAL A 255 7.90 13.13 6.07
N GLY A 256 7.77 11.91 5.51
CA GLY A 256 8.05 10.66 6.23
C GLY A 256 9.48 10.60 6.77
N ARG A 257 10.48 10.96 5.97
CA ARG A 257 11.89 11.02 6.43
C ARG A 257 12.11 12.07 7.52
N LEU A 258 11.40 13.19 7.47
CA LEU A 258 11.47 14.23 8.51
C LEU A 258 10.88 13.73 9.84
N LEU A 259 9.79 12.97 9.79
CA LEU A 259 9.18 12.34 10.96
C LEU A 259 10.07 11.23 11.54
N ASP A 260 10.67 10.39 10.71
CA ASP A 260 11.67 9.40 11.13
C ASP A 260 12.82 10.08 11.88
N ARG A 261 13.29 11.22 11.36
CA ARG A 261 14.35 12.00 12.02
C ARG A 261 13.92 12.53 13.38
N ILE A 262 12.69 13.03 13.52
CA ILE A 262 12.15 13.45 14.82
C ILE A 262 12.08 12.25 15.79
N ARG A 263 11.63 11.09 15.30
CA ARG A 263 11.52 9.86 16.09
C ARG A 263 12.89 9.37 16.57
N GLU A 264 13.92 9.46 15.73
CA GLU A 264 15.31 9.17 16.12
C GLU A 264 15.80 10.12 17.22
N LEU A 265 15.67 11.44 16.99
CA LEU A 265 16.13 12.48 17.93
C LEU A 265 15.44 12.36 19.30
N SER A 266 14.15 12.03 19.29
CA SER A 266 13.34 11.86 20.49
C SER A 266 13.42 10.47 21.12
N GLN A 267 14.22 9.56 20.56
CA GLN A 267 14.34 8.15 20.99
C GLN A 267 12.97 7.45 21.09
N GLY A 268 12.14 7.65 20.06
CA GLY A 268 10.77 7.13 20.03
C GLY A 268 9.84 7.87 21.00
N TYR A 269 9.98 9.20 21.09
CA TYR A 269 9.22 10.06 22.01
C TYR A 269 9.40 9.70 23.48
N ALA A 270 10.60 9.23 23.85
CA ALA A 270 10.94 8.95 25.23
C ALA A 270 10.97 10.26 26.05
N ILE A 271 10.19 10.29 27.13
CA ILE A 271 10.10 11.47 28.00
C ILE A 271 11.27 11.49 29.00
N PRO A 272 12.14 12.51 28.99
CA PRO A 272 13.23 12.60 29.97
C PRO A 272 12.71 12.96 31.36
N ALA A 273 13.49 12.60 32.40
CA ALA A 273 13.07 12.74 33.79
C ALA A 273 12.85 14.19 34.24
N ASP A 274 13.57 15.12 33.62
CA ASP A 274 13.50 16.56 33.86
C ASP A 274 12.51 17.28 32.93
N ALA A 275 11.77 16.54 32.08
CA ALA A 275 10.77 17.11 31.19
C ALA A 275 9.65 17.81 31.99
N CYS A 276 9.41 19.07 31.65
CA CYS A 276 8.24 19.80 32.15
C CYS A 276 6.94 19.31 31.47
N THR A 277 5.79 19.73 31.97
CA THR A 277 4.47 19.35 31.41
C THR A 277 4.35 19.69 29.93
N SER A 278 4.84 20.85 29.49
CA SER A 278 4.77 21.29 28.09
C SER A 278 5.64 20.43 27.16
N TYR A 279 6.81 19.98 27.64
CA TYR A 279 7.66 19.05 26.90
C TYR A 279 6.94 17.70 26.73
N LYS A 280 6.36 17.16 27.82
CA LYS A 280 5.57 15.92 27.75
C LYS A 280 4.40 16.01 26.78
N LEU A 281 3.70 17.14 26.80
CA LEU A 281 2.57 17.41 25.91
C LEU A 281 3.03 17.47 24.45
N LEU A 282 4.12 18.17 24.15
CA LEU A 282 4.66 18.28 22.79
C LEU A 282 4.93 16.91 22.17
N TYR A 283 5.67 16.04 22.87
CA TYR A 283 5.99 14.71 22.34
C TYR A 283 4.76 13.86 22.10
N LYS A 284 3.77 13.93 23.01
CA LYS A 284 2.48 13.26 22.82
C LYS A 284 1.75 13.79 21.58
N MET A 285 1.70 15.12 21.40
CA MET A 285 1.05 15.73 20.24
C MET A 285 1.75 15.37 18.93
N ILE A 286 3.08 15.35 18.90
CA ILE A 286 3.83 14.92 17.71
C ILE A 286 3.52 13.46 17.39
N GLN A 287 3.52 12.59 18.40
CA GLN A 287 3.22 11.17 18.19
C GLN A 287 1.79 10.95 17.67
N GLU A 288 0.79 11.63 18.25
CA GLU A 288 -0.60 11.57 17.77
C GLU A 288 -0.75 12.13 16.35
N PHE A 289 0.01 13.17 16.02
CA PHE A 289 0.03 13.77 14.68
C PHE A 289 0.67 12.85 13.64
N GLU A 290 1.81 12.26 13.96
CA GLU A 290 2.48 11.27 13.11
C GLU A 290 1.57 10.07 12.84
N ASP A 291 0.86 9.60 13.88
CA ASP A 291 -0.07 8.48 13.76
C ASP A 291 -1.24 8.78 12.82
N ASP A 292 -1.83 9.98 12.91
CA ASP A 292 -2.87 10.42 11.98
C ASP A 292 -2.32 10.58 10.55
N LEU A 293 -1.12 11.18 10.41
CA LEU A 293 -0.51 11.42 9.10
C LEU A 293 -0.14 10.12 8.38
N HIS A 294 0.30 9.08 9.09
CA HIS A 294 0.51 7.76 8.48
C HIS A 294 -0.77 7.16 7.91
N ILE A 295 -1.91 7.32 8.60
CA ILE A 295 -3.21 6.86 8.10
C ILE A 295 -3.62 7.69 6.90
N HIS A 296 -3.51 9.02 6.98
CA HIS A 296 -3.78 9.96 5.91
C HIS A 296 -3.05 9.55 4.62
N ILE A 297 -1.72 9.51 4.65
CA ILE A 297 -0.88 9.18 3.49
C ILE A 297 -1.17 7.76 3.00
N HIS A 298 -1.48 6.82 3.91
CA HIS A 298 -1.85 5.47 3.51
C HIS A 298 -3.14 5.44 2.67
N LEU A 299 -4.18 6.17 3.09
CA LEU A 299 -5.44 6.27 2.36
C LEU A 299 -5.25 6.87 0.96
N GLU A 300 -4.30 7.78 0.81
CA GLU A 300 -3.94 8.38 -0.47
C GLU A 300 -3.16 7.41 -1.36
N ASN A 301 -1.94 7.06 -0.93
CA ASN A 301 -0.97 6.31 -1.72
C ASN A 301 -1.45 4.90 -2.06
N ASN A 302 -2.18 4.25 -1.16
CA ASN A 302 -2.51 2.83 -1.30
C ASN A 302 -3.97 2.56 -1.65
N ILE A 303 -4.84 3.59 -1.63
CA ILE A 303 -6.27 3.41 -1.92
C ILE A 303 -6.76 4.45 -2.94
N LEU A 304 -6.72 5.74 -2.62
CA LEU A 304 -7.31 6.78 -3.43
C LEU A 304 -6.61 6.91 -4.79
N PHE A 305 -5.30 7.12 -4.77
CA PHE A 305 -4.51 7.39 -5.96
C PHE A 305 -4.45 6.21 -6.94
N PRO A 306 -4.16 4.96 -6.52
CA PRO A 306 -4.14 3.83 -7.44
C PRO A 306 -5.48 3.61 -8.14
N LYS A 307 -6.59 3.68 -7.38
CA LYS A 307 -7.94 3.51 -7.93
C LYS A 307 -8.33 4.63 -8.87
N ALA A 308 -7.95 5.87 -8.56
CA ALA A 308 -8.22 7.01 -9.43
C ALA A 308 -7.44 6.92 -10.74
N ALA A 309 -6.16 6.55 -10.70
CA ALA A 309 -5.33 6.37 -11.89
C ALA A 309 -5.84 5.22 -12.78
N GLU A 310 -6.24 4.09 -12.19
CA GLU A 310 -6.87 2.99 -12.93
C GLU A 310 -8.18 3.41 -13.59
N MET A 311 -9.00 4.17 -12.87
CA MET A 311 -10.27 4.69 -13.38
C MET A 311 -10.06 5.69 -14.52
N GLU A 312 -9.12 6.63 -14.38
CA GLU A 312 -8.71 7.56 -15.44
C GLU A 312 -8.33 6.80 -16.71
N LYS A 313 -7.41 5.82 -16.59
CA LYS A 313 -6.95 4.99 -17.70
C LYS A 313 -8.07 4.25 -18.41
N SER A 314 -9.09 3.79 -17.67
CA SER A 314 -10.26 3.11 -18.26
C SER A 314 -11.19 4.04 -19.07
N LEU A 315 -11.09 5.36 -18.86
CA LEU A 315 -11.93 6.39 -19.47
C LEU A 315 -11.21 7.21 -20.55
N THR A 316 -9.88 7.15 -20.59
CA THR A 316 -9.04 7.76 -21.63
C THR A 316 -8.64 6.68 -22.64
N ALA A 317 -9.10 6.82 -23.88
CA ALA A 317 -8.77 5.93 -25.00
C ALA A 317 -7.32 6.11 -25.47
#